data_AF-A0A959WQP9-F1
#
_entry.id   AF-A0A959WQP9-F1
#
_cell.length_a   1.000
_cell.length_b   1.000
_cell.length_c   1.000
_cell.angle_alpha   90.00
_cell.angle_beta   90.00
_cell.angle_gamma   90.00
#
_symmetry.space_group_name_H-M   'P 1'
#
loop_
_entity.id
_entity.type
_entity.pdbx_description
1 polymer ?
#
loop_
_entity_poly.entity_id
_entity_poly.type
_entity_poly.pdbx_seq_one_letter_code
_entity_poly.pdbx_strand_id
1 'polypeptide(L)'
;AAASTGAGELVSVLAVVNATGDVLGAGGELIAGPRGEDGVMLRSVEMFAAGLEPPVPPPERQSTTLACVMTDAGLDKLACAKVARMASAGVARAVDPVFTPFDGDVVFCLSDGVPREDPWQLIRLGSLAAALVAAAIRDGVERAQDA
;
A
#
# COMPACT_ATOMS: atom_id res chain seq x y z
N ALA A 1 -3.37 -8.08 -6.51
CA ALA A 1 -4.84 -8.02 -6.36
C ALA A 1 -5.48 -7.42 -7.61
N ALA A 2 -6.71 -7.81 -7.99
CA ALA A 2 -7.41 -7.22 -9.15
C ALA A 2 -8.93 -7.26 -8.97
N ALA A 3 -9.63 -6.30 -9.56
CA ALA A 3 -11.10 -6.23 -9.59
C ALA A 3 -11.60 -5.30 -10.71
N SER A 4 -12.91 -5.32 -10.97
CA SER A 4 -13.57 -4.39 -11.90
C SER A 4 -14.41 -3.37 -11.14
N THR A 5 -14.54 -2.16 -11.67
CA THR A 5 -15.54 -1.21 -11.19
C THR A 5 -16.96 -1.64 -11.63
N GLY A 6 -17.99 -1.04 -11.03
CA GLY A 6 -19.37 -1.22 -11.50
C GLY A 6 -19.66 -0.68 -12.91
N ALA A 7 -18.74 0.10 -13.49
CA ALA A 7 -18.82 0.61 -14.86
C ALA A 7 -17.99 -0.21 -15.86
N GLY A 8 -17.34 -1.29 -15.41
CA GLY A 8 -16.62 -2.24 -16.26
C GLY A 8 -15.12 -1.96 -16.44
N GLU A 9 -14.56 -0.94 -15.78
CA GLU A 9 -13.12 -0.66 -15.84
C GLU A 9 -12.35 -1.67 -14.99
N LEU A 10 -11.29 -2.26 -15.56
CA LEU A 10 -10.42 -3.21 -14.87
C LEU A 10 -9.32 -2.46 -14.10
N VAL A 11 -9.07 -2.87 -12.87
CA VAL A 11 -7.97 -2.38 -12.05
C VAL A 11 -7.21 -3.57 -11.47
N SER A 12 -5.90 -3.59 -11.69
CA SER A 12 -4.99 -4.54 -11.07
C SER A 12 -3.89 -3.82 -10.32
N VAL A 13 -3.39 -4.46 -9.26
CA VAL A 13 -2.35 -3.93 -8.40
C VAL A 13 -1.31 -5.01 -8.10
N LEU A 14 -0.05 -4.65 -8.32
CA LEU A 14 1.13 -5.34 -7.82
C LEU A 14 1.74 -4.50 -6.69
N ALA A 15 2.16 -5.15 -5.60
CA ALA A 15 2.86 -4.52 -4.50
C ALA A 15 4.14 -5.28 -4.14
N VAL A 16 5.18 -4.55 -3.79
CA VAL A 16 6.41 -5.06 -3.17
C VAL A 16 6.48 -4.44 -1.77
N VAL A 17 6.48 -5.28 -0.74
CA VAL A 17 6.28 -4.86 0.65
C VAL A 17 7.60 -5.00 1.41
N ASN A 18 8.22 -3.88 1.75
CA ASN A 18 9.33 -3.80 2.68
C ASN A 18 9.11 -2.64 3.65
N ALA A 19 7.99 -2.67 4.38
CA ALA A 19 7.56 -1.55 5.22
C ALA A 19 8.38 -1.44 6.51
N THR A 20 8.62 -0.21 6.98
CA THR A 20 9.14 0.03 8.34
C THR A 20 8.08 -0.27 9.40
N GLY A 21 6.83 0.08 9.12
CA GLY A 21 5.71 -0.14 10.03
C GLY A 21 5.13 -1.55 9.98
N ASP A 22 4.14 -1.75 10.83
CA ASP A 22 3.43 -3.02 10.95
C ASP A 22 2.49 -3.19 9.76
N VAL A 23 2.34 -4.42 9.28
CA VAL A 23 1.29 -4.74 8.31
C VAL A 23 0.03 -5.17 9.07
N LEU A 24 -1.06 -4.46 8.78
CA LEU A 24 -2.37 -4.66 9.38
C LEU A 24 -3.30 -5.46 8.45
N GLY A 25 -3.98 -6.44 9.03
CA GLY A 25 -5.10 -7.13 8.40
C GLY A 25 -6.32 -6.22 8.24
N ALA A 26 -7.39 -6.77 7.65
CA ALA A 26 -8.58 -5.98 7.34
C ALA A 26 -9.36 -5.53 8.58
N GLY A 27 -9.27 -6.28 9.68
CA GLY A 27 -9.86 -5.93 10.97
C GLY A 27 -8.99 -5.03 11.86
N GLY A 28 -7.78 -4.71 11.41
CA GLY A 28 -6.80 -3.91 12.19
C GLY A 28 -5.87 -4.75 13.08
N GLU A 29 -5.98 -6.09 13.03
CA GLU A 29 -5.03 -7.00 13.66
C GLU A 29 -3.64 -6.91 13.01
N LEU A 30 -2.56 -7.07 13.78
CA LEU A 30 -1.24 -7.23 13.17
C LEU A 30 -1.17 -8.57 12.45
N ILE A 31 -0.67 -8.55 11.21
CA ILE A 31 -0.32 -9.75 10.45
C ILE A 31 1.18 -9.85 10.20
N ALA A 32 1.92 -8.74 10.24
CA ALA A 32 3.38 -8.72 10.30
C ALA A 32 3.88 -7.46 11.04
N GLY A 33 5.07 -7.54 11.62
CA GLY A 33 5.69 -6.46 12.36
C GLY A 33 6.91 -6.95 13.14
N PRO A 34 7.61 -6.05 13.85
CA PRO A 34 8.72 -6.43 14.70
C PRO A 34 8.26 -7.35 15.83
N ARG A 35 9.13 -8.26 16.25
CA ARG A 35 8.88 -9.18 17.37
C ARG A 35 9.81 -8.85 18.52
N GLY A 36 9.28 -8.92 19.75
CA GLY A 36 10.09 -8.86 20.97
C GLY A 36 10.94 -10.12 21.15
N GLU A 37 11.76 -10.14 22.20
CA GLU A 37 12.60 -11.30 22.55
C GLU A 37 11.76 -12.56 22.85
N ASP A 38 10.51 -12.39 23.28
CA ASP A 38 9.54 -13.44 23.53
C ASP A 38 8.82 -13.94 22.25
N GLY A 39 9.15 -13.38 21.09
CA GLY A 39 8.55 -13.71 19.80
C GLY A 39 7.17 -13.07 19.55
N VAL A 40 6.66 -12.29 20.50
CA VAL A 40 5.37 -11.60 20.38
C VAL A 40 5.51 -10.38 19.47
N MET A 41 4.55 -10.17 18.57
CA MET A 41 4.55 -8.99 17.71
C MET A 41 4.33 -7.71 18.54
N LEU A 42 5.13 -6.70 18.27
CA LEU A 42 5.06 -5.38 18.88
C LEU A 42 4.29 -4.43 17.97
N ARG A 43 3.58 -3.47 18.56
CA ARG A 43 2.96 -2.35 17.82
C ARG A 43 3.97 -1.24 17.62
N SER A 44 4.46 -1.08 16.39
CA SER A 44 5.47 -0.07 16.05
C SER A 44 5.01 1.34 16.39
N VAL A 45 3.75 1.68 16.09
CA VAL A 45 3.20 3.03 16.36
C VAL A 45 3.20 3.37 17.86
N GLU A 46 2.90 2.39 18.72
CA GLU A 46 2.88 2.58 20.18
C GLU A 46 4.29 2.72 20.73
N MET A 47 5.21 1.87 20.26
CA MET A 47 6.63 1.91 20.61
C MET A 47 7.24 3.28 20.25
N PHE A 48 7.06 3.74 19.01
CA PHE A 48 7.57 5.03 18.58
C PHE A 48 6.92 6.21 19.33
N ALA A 49 5.61 6.16 19.57
CA ALA A 49 4.91 7.18 20.34
C ALA A 49 5.39 7.26 21.81
N ALA A 50 5.86 6.15 22.36
CA ALA A 50 6.50 6.09 23.68
C ALA A 50 7.97 6.55 23.68
N GLY A 51 8.53 6.94 22.53
CA GLY A 51 9.93 7.36 22.38
C GLY A 51 10.91 6.18 22.39
N LEU A 52 10.43 4.97 22.09
CA LEU A 52 11.25 3.77 22.01
C LEU A 52 11.69 3.51 20.57
N GLU A 53 12.88 2.94 20.43
CA GLU A 53 13.43 2.48 19.14
C GLU A 53 13.23 0.96 19.00
N PRO A 54 13.12 0.44 17.76
CA PRO A 54 13.03 -0.99 17.53
C PRO A 54 14.29 -1.69 18.03
N PRO A 55 14.18 -2.95 18.52
CA PRO A 55 15.34 -3.73 18.99
C PRO A 55 16.43 -3.89 17.92
N VAL A 56 16.03 -3.95 16.65
CA VAL A 56 16.90 -3.92 15.48
C VAL A 56 16.52 -2.71 14.63
N PRO A 57 17.36 -1.66 14.57
CA PRO A 57 17.10 -0.51 13.73
C PRO A 57 17.02 -0.93 12.25
N PRO A 58 16.00 -0.47 11.50
CA PRO A 58 15.98 -0.70 10.06
C PRO A 58 17.19 0.01 9.45
N PRO A 59 17.92 -0.64 8.52
CA PRO A 59 19.02 0.02 7.84
C PRO A 59 18.49 1.25 7.07
N GLU A 60 19.22 2.37 7.18
CA GLU A 60 18.77 3.65 6.63
C GLU A 60 18.37 3.54 5.16
N ARG A 61 17.15 4.00 4.83
CA ARG A 61 16.59 4.03 3.47
C ARG A 61 16.49 2.68 2.76
N GLN A 62 16.36 1.59 3.50
CA GLN A 62 16.16 0.27 2.89
C GLN A 62 14.69 -0.17 2.90
N SER A 63 13.86 0.39 3.78
CA SER A 63 12.41 0.14 3.79
C SER A 63 11.73 0.87 2.64
N THR A 64 10.91 0.17 1.87
CA THR A 64 10.21 0.72 0.70
C THR A 64 8.96 -0.12 0.41
N THR A 65 7.78 0.49 0.43
CA THR A 65 6.58 -0.12 -0.17
C THR A 65 6.37 0.44 -1.57
N LEU A 66 6.51 -0.39 -2.59
CA LEU A 66 6.22 -0.01 -3.98
C LEU A 66 4.91 -0.63 -4.40
N ALA A 67 4.00 0.17 -4.95
CA ALA A 67 2.78 -0.33 -5.57
C ALA A 67 2.60 0.19 -6.99
N CYS A 68 2.04 -0.64 -7.85
CA CYS A 68 1.77 -0.34 -9.25
C CYS A 68 0.30 -0.64 -9.53
N VAL A 69 -0.47 0.42 -9.79
CA VAL A 69 -1.87 0.34 -10.23
C VAL A 69 -1.89 0.33 -11.75
N MET A 70 -2.57 -0.63 -12.35
CA MET A 70 -2.74 -0.76 -13.80
C MET A 70 -4.23 -0.83 -14.12
N THR A 71 -4.68 -0.06 -15.12
CA THR A 71 -6.08 -0.04 -15.55
C THR A 71 -6.23 0.08 -17.05
N ASP A 72 -7.35 -0.45 -17.56
CA ASP A 72 -7.77 -0.28 -18.95
C ASP A 72 -8.56 1.01 -19.22
N ALA A 73 -8.90 1.75 -18.16
CA ALA A 73 -9.55 3.04 -18.27
C ALA A 73 -8.62 4.06 -18.92
N GLY A 74 -9.18 4.99 -19.68
CA GLY A 74 -8.40 6.04 -20.33
C GLY A 74 -8.10 7.22 -19.44
N LEU A 75 -6.84 7.35 -19.02
CA LEU A 75 -6.36 8.42 -18.15
C LEU A 75 -5.22 9.17 -18.83
N ASP A 76 -5.24 10.50 -18.74
CA ASP A 76 -4.05 11.29 -19.04
C ASP A 76 -3.02 11.23 -17.89
N LYS A 77 -1.85 11.83 -18.09
CA LYS A 77 -0.77 11.83 -17.09
C LYS A 77 -1.19 12.45 -15.75
N LEU A 78 -2.04 13.47 -15.76
CA LEU A 78 -2.52 14.14 -14.56
C LEU A 78 -3.54 13.26 -13.81
N ALA A 79 -4.43 12.61 -14.54
CA ALA A 79 -5.38 11.64 -14.04
C ALA A 79 -4.69 10.43 -13.41
N CYS A 80 -3.66 9.86 -14.07
CA CYS A 80 -2.83 8.81 -13.48
C CYS A 80 -2.17 9.26 -12.17
N ALA A 81 -1.61 10.47 -12.13
CA ALA A 81 -1.01 11.01 -10.91
C ALA A 81 -2.04 11.18 -9.76
N LYS A 82 -3.27 11.59 -10.09
CA LYS A 82 -4.38 11.66 -9.13
C LYS A 82 -4.76 10.28 -8.59
N VAL A 83 -4.92 9.28 -9.47
CA VAL A 83 -5.24 7.90 -9.06
C VAL A 83 -4.12 7.32 -8.18
N ALA A 84 -2.86 7.51 -8.56
CA ALA A 84 -1.72 7.08 -7.75
C ALA A 84 -1.75 7.69 -6.34
N ARG A 85 -1.96 9.01 -6.23
CA ARG A 85 -2.10 9.70 -4.94
C ARG A 85 -3.27 9.18 -4.11
N MET A 86 -4.43 8.92 -4.73
CA MET A 86 -5.58 8.34 -4.03
C MET A 86 -5.27 6.93 -3.54
N ALA A 87 -4.58 6.13 -4.36
CA ALA A 87 -4.20 4.77 -4.06
C ALA A 87 -3.18 4.66 -2.92
N SER A 88 -2.40 5.71 -2.62
CA SER A 88 -1.55 5.79 -1.43
C SER A 88 -2.34 5.63 -0.12
N ALA A 89 -3.64 5.96 -0.11
CA ALA A 89 -4.51 5.64 1.03
C ALA A 89 -4.60 4.13 1.31
N GLY A 90 -4.40 3.28 0.29
CA GLY A 90 -4.32 1.84 0.47
C GLY A 90 -3.09 1.39 1.25
N VAL A 91 -1.94 2.06 1.04
CA VAL A 91 -0.72 1.81 1.83
C VAL A 91 -1.00 2.13 3.29
N ALA A 92 -1.55 3.31 3.58
CA ALA A 92 -1.89 3.73 4.95
C ALA A 92 -3.00 2.90 5.63
N ARG A 93 -3.80 2.14 4.88
CA ARG A 93 -4.79 1.21 5.45
C ARG A 93 -4.21 -0.16 5.80
N ALA A 94 -3.05 -0.49 5.24
CA ALA A 94 -2.41 -1.79 5.42
C ALA A 94 -1.09 -1.68 6.19
N VAL A 95 -0.50 -0.49 6.31
CA VAL A 95 0.80 -0.27 6.96
C VAL A 95 0.67 0.84 8.00
N ASP A 96 1.20 0.61 9.21
CA ASP A 96 1.15 1.57 10.32
C ASP A 96 2.36 1.41 11.28
N PRO A 97 3.22 2.45 11.46
CA PRO A 97 3.21 3.73 10.75
C PRO A 97 3.66 3.60 9.28
N VAL A 98 3.31 4.57 8.46
CA VAL A 98 3.65 4.65 7.02
C VAL A 98 4.17 6.04 6.68
N PHE A 99 4.86 6.20 5.54
CA PHE A 99 5.43 7.48 5.10
C PHE A 99 6.44 8.06 6.10
N THR A 100 7.14 7.20 6.84
CA THR A 100 8.16 7.64 7.77
C THR A 100 9.39 8.15 7.01
N PRO A 101 10.32 8.87 7.66
CA PRO A 101 11.59 9.26 7.04
C PRO A 101 12.46 8.08 6.56
N PHE A 102 12.16 6.86 6.99
CA PHE A 102 12.86 5.63 6.60
C PHE A 102 12.22 4.92 5.41
N ASP A 103 11.00 5.31 5.02
CA ASP A 103 10.25 4.67 3.95
C ASP A 103 10.44 5.36 2.60
N GLY A 104 10.62 4.54 1.57
CA GLY A 104 10.56 4.92 0.16
C GLY A 104 9.18 4.68 -0.48
N ASP A 105 8.07 4.91 0.23
CA ASP A 105 6.74 4.52 -0.25
C ASP A 105 6.34 5.25 -1.54
N VAL A 106 6.05 4.51 -2.61
CA VAL A 106 5.64 5.06 -3.90
C VAL A 106 4.55 4.23 -4.54
N VAL A 107 3.52 4.90 -5.05
CA VAL A 107 2.48 4.31 -5.88
C VAL A 107 2.57 4.86 -7.30
N PHE A 108 2.65 3.96 -8.28
CA PHE A 108 2.57 4.29 -9.71
C PHE A 108 1.20 3.95 -10.26
N CYS A 109 0.77 4.66 -11.31
CA CYS A 109 -0.44 4.34 -12.06
C CYS A 109 -0.14 4.30 -13.56
N LEU A 110 -0.52 3.18 -14.19
CA LEU A 110 -0.49 2.98 -15.64
C LEU A 110 -1.91 2.83 -16.17
N SER A 111 -2.12 3.36 -17.37
CA SER A 111 -3.38 3.36 -18.11
C SER A 111 -3.06 3.09 -19.57
N ASP A 112 -3.84 2.23 -20.24
CA ASP A 112 -3.71 1.93 -21.66
C ASP A 112 -4.89 2.42 -22.53
N GLY A 113 -5.94 2.96 -21.88
CA GLY A 113 -7.14 3.46 -22.55
C GLY A 113 -6.98 4.86 -23.16
N VAL A 114 -7.94 5.26 -24.00
CA VAL A 114 -7.98 6.60 -24.60
C VAL A 114 -8.45 7.63 -23.56
N PRO A 115 -7.65 8.65 -23.21
CA PRO A 115 -7.97 9.61 -22.15
C PRO A 115 -9.33 10.27 -22.31
N ARG A 116 -10.09 10.37 -21.21
CA ARG A 116 -11.36 11.09 -21.13
C ARG A 116 -11.42 11.89 -19.83
N GLU A 117 -12.00 13.08 -19.90
CA GLU A 117 -12.27 13.87 -18.71
C GLU A 117 -13.58 13.40 -18.07
N ASP A 118 -13.48 12.47 -17.12
CA ASP A 118 -14.61 12.01 -16.30
C ASP A 118 -14.20 11.99 -14.80
N PRO A 119 -14.62 12.99 -14.01
CA PRO A 119 -14.36 13.02 -12.58
C PRO A 119 -14.92 11.80 -11.82
N TRP A 120 -16.03 11.21 -12.29
CA TRP A 120 -16.62 10.04 -11.64
C TRP A 120 -15.82 8.78 -11.91
N GLN A 121 -15.24 8.64 -13.12
CA GLN A 121 -14.27 7.58 -13.41
C GLN A 121 -13.05 7.69 -12.49
N LEU A 122 -12.50 8.89 -12.31
CA LEU A 122 -11.38 9.10 -11.38
C LEU A 122 -11.71 8.66 -9.95
N ILE A 123 -12.92 8.98 -9.46
CA ILE A 123 -13.37 8.53 -8.14
C ILE A 123 -13.47 7.01 -8.08
N ARG A 124 -14.15 6.37 -9.06
CA ARG A 124 -14.28 4.90 -9.11
C ARG A 124 -12.92 4.21 -9.08
N LEU A 125 -12.01 4.64 -9.96
CA LEU A 125 -10.69 4.05 -10.11
C LEU A 125 -9.83 4.27 -8.86
N GLY A 126 -9.76 5.49 -8.35
CA GLY A 126 -8.95 5.80 -7.17
C GLY A 126 -9.45 5.11 -5.90
N SER A 127 -10.78 5.00 -5.71
CA SER A 127 -11.37 4.26 -4.60
C SER A 127 -11.07 2.77 -4.66
N LEU A 128 -11.24 2.16 -5.84
CA LEU A 128 -10.95 0.74 -6.05
C LEU A 128 -9.45 0.47 -5.93
N ALA A 129 -8.61 1.32 -6.51
CA ALA A 129 -7.16 1.21 -6.44
C ALA A 129 -6.66 1.25 -4.98
N ALA A 130 -7.17 2.16 -4.14
CA ALA A 130 -6.80 2.20 -2.73
C ALA A 130 -7.20 0.91 -1.98
N ALA A 131 -8.35 0.31 -2.29
CA ALA A 131 -8.72 -0.97 -1.70
C ALA A 131 -7.81 -2.12 -2.17
N LEU A 132 -7.49 -2.15 -3.46
CA LEU A 132 -6.64 -3.18 -4.05
C LEU A 132 -5.17 -3.06 -3.65
N VAL A 133 -4.65 -1.85 -3.40
CA VAL A 133 -3.31 -1.65 -2.83
C VAL A 133 -3.24 -2.25 -1.43
N ALA A 134 -4.20 -1.97 -0.56
CA ALA A 134 -4.24 -2.55 0.79
C ALA A 134 -4.30 -4.09 0.72
N ALA A 135 -5.15 -4.63 -0.17
CA ALA A 135 -5.26 -6.07 -0.37
C ALA A 135 -3.97 -6.71 -0.93
N ALA A 136 -3.31 -6.05 -1.89
CA ALA A 136 -2.06 -6.54 -2.48
C ALA A 136 -0.91 -6.57 -1.46
N ILE A 137 -0.84 -5.58 -0.56
CA ILE A 137 0.16 -5.55 0.52
C ILE A 137 -0.06 -6.73 1.47
N ARG A 138 -1.30 -6.95 1.93
CA ARG A 138 -1.65 -8.08 2.81
C ARG A 138 -1.34 -9.43 2.16
N ASP A 139 -1.76 -9.61 0.90
CA ASP A 139 -1.48 -10.83 0.12
C ASP A 139 0.04 -11.09 -0.02
N GLY A 140 0.85 -10.04 -0.22
CA GLY A 140 2.30 -10.16 -0.29
C GLY A 140 2.93 -10.68 1.00
N VAL A 141 2.41 -10.25 2.15
CA VAL A 141 2.87 -10.69 3.47
C VAL A 141 2.38 -12.10 3.79
N GLU A 142 1.11 -12.41 3.52
CA GLU A 142 0.52 -13.73 3.76
C GLU A 142 1.17 -14.84 2.92
N ARG A 143 1.68 -14.49 1.73
CA ARG A 143 2.39 -15.41 0.83
C ARG A 143 3.90 -15.47 1.05
N ALA A 144 4.45 -14.62 1.92
CA ALA A 144 5.87 -14.66 2.22
C ALA A 144 6.25 -16.03 2.79
N GLN A 145 7.33 -16.61 2.29
CA GLN A 145 7.93 -17.81 2.86
C GLN A 145 9.18 -17.39 3.62
N ASP A 146 9.43 -18.02 4.76
CA ASP A 146 10.68 -17.83 5.50
C ASP A 146 11.86 -18.17 4.57
N ALA A 147 12.87 -17.31 4.58
CA ALA A 147 14.09 -17.45 3.77
C ALA A 147 15.08 -18.44 4.38
#